data_AF-A0A0A9VV59-F1
#
_entry.id   AF-A0A0A9VV59-F1
#
_cell.length_a   1.000
_cell.length_b   1.000
_cell.length_c   1.000
_cell.angle_alpha   90.00
_cell.angle_beta   90.00
_cell.angle_gamma   90.00
#
_symmetry.space_group_name_H-M   'P 1'
#
loop_
_entity.id
_entity.type
_entity.pdbx_description
1 polymer ?
#
loop_
_entity_poly.entity_id
_entity_poly.type
_entity_poly.pdbx_seq_one_letter_code
_entity_poly.pdbx_strand_id
1 'polypeptide(L)'
;TFKNKYKESVDAFCEESIVRRELADNFCFYNANYDKIDGAYDWAKKTLNDHKKDKRTHVYSCKELEDSKTHDDLWNSAQIQLVKEGKMHGFLRMYWAKKILEWTPSPEEALRIALYLNDRFSIDGRDPNGFVGCMWSICGIHDQGWREREVFGKIRFMNYDGCKRKFDVAAFVARYGGKVYKASRT
;
A
#
# COMPACT_ATOMS: atom_id res chain seq x y z
N THR A 1 7.90 -33.63 10.91
CA THR A 1 8.28 -32.26 10.55
C THR A 1 7.05 -31.36 10.57
N PHE A 2 7.21 -30.03 10.73
CA PHE A 2 6.09 -29.08 10.66
C PHE A 2 5.30 -29.22 9.35
N LYS A 3 6.00 -29.48 8.23
CA LYS A 3 5.38 -29.73 6.92
C LYS A 3 4.37 -30.89 6.92
N ASN A 4 4.61 -31.96 7.66
CA ASN A 4 3.68 -33.09 7.72
C ASN A 4 2.44 -32.81 8.58
N LYS A 5 2.51 -31.87 9.53
CA LYS A 5 1.40 -31.52 10.43
C LYS A 5 0.62 -30.29 10.00
N TYR A 6 1.27 -29.31 9.36
CA TYR A 6 0.72 -27.99 9.03
C TYR A 6 1.10 -27.59 7.60
N LYS A 7 0.86 -28.49 6.63
CA LYS A 7 1.31 -28.34 5.25
C LYS A 7 0.93 -26.97 4.66
N GLU A 8 -0.33 -26.58 4.78
CA GLU A 8 -0.83 -25.32 4.21
C GLU A 8 -0.14 -24.09 4.81
N SER A 9 0.07 -24.06 6.13
CA SER A 9 0.77 -22.96 6.80
C SER A 9 2.24 -22.89 6.41
N VAL A 10 2.90 -24.03 6.26
CA VAL A 10 4.30 -24.09 5.79
C VAL A 10 4.40 -23.61 4.35
N ASP A 11 3.53 -24.07 3.47
CA ASP A 11 3.55 -23.69 2.06
C ASP A 11 3.27 -22.18 1.90
N ALA A 12 2.28 -21.62 2.62
CA ALA A 12 1.99 -20.19 2.61
C ALA A 12 3.15 -19.34 3.16
N PHE A 13 3.83 -19.81 4.22
CA PHE A 13 5.01 -19.13 4.72
C PHE A 13 6.15 -19.14 3.69
N CYS A 14 6.42 -20.30 3.08
CA CYS A 14 7.46 -20.42 2.06
C CYS A 14 7.19 -19.57 0.82
N GLU A 15 5.93 -19.48 0.38
CA GLU A 15 5.52 -18.61 -0.73
C GLU A 15 5.92 -17.15 -0.45
N GLU A 16 5.62 -16.63 0.74
CA GLU A 16 5.99 -15.25 1.10
C GLU A 16 7.50 -15.10 1.36
N SER A 17 8.11 -16.01 2.11
CA SER A 17 9.51 -15.87 2.55
C SER A 17 10.55 -16.18 1.48
N ILE A 18 10.17 -16.93 0.44
CA ILE A 18 11.04 -17.34 -0.66
C ILE A 18 10.57 -16.66 -1.94
N VAL A 19 9.39 -17.04 -2.46
CA VAL A 19 8.94 -16.60 -3.79
C VAL A 19 8.73 -15.10 -3.83
N ARG A 20 7.94 -14.53 -2.91
CA ARG A 20 7.65 -13.09 -2.91
C ARG A 20 8.88 -12.25 -2.59
N ARG A 21 9.69 -12.69 -1.61
CA ARG A 21 10.92 -12.00 -1.23
C ARG A 21 11.94 -11.94 -2.37
N GLU A 22 12.21 -13.07 -3.03
CA GLU A 22 13.20 -13.13 -4.11
C GLU A 22 12.67 -12.56 -5.43
N LEU A 23 11.35 -12.57 -5.64
CA LEU A 23 10.72 -11.84 -6.73
C LEU A 23 10.90 -10.33 -6.58
N ALA A 24 10.96 -9.81 -5.35
CA ALA A 24 11.25 -8.41 -5.13
C ALA A 24 12.69 -8.04 -5.54
N ASP A 25 13.67 -8.86 -5.16
CA ASP A 25 15.05 -8.72 -5.62
C ASP A 25 15.15 -8.80 -7.14
N ASN A 26 14.44 -9.75 -7.77
CA ASN A 26 14.39 -9.87 -9.22
C ASN A 26 13.91 -8.57 -9.89
N PHE A 27 12.81 -8.00 -9.40
CA PHE A 27 12.27 -6.76 -9.97
C PHE A 27 13.26 -5.60 -9.83
N CYS A 28 13.81 -5.38 -8.63
CA CYS A 28 14.77 -4.29 -8.39
C CYS A 28 16.09 -4.48 -9.16
N PHE A 29 16.53 -5.72 -9.37
CA PHE A 29 17.75 -6.03 -10.11
C PHE A 29 17.59 -5.80 -11.62
N TYR A 30 16.48 -6.26 -12.21
CA TYR A 30 16.27 -6.19 -13.67
C TYR A 30 15.57 -4.92 -14.15
N ASN A 31 15.10 -4.06 -13.24
CA ASN A 31 14.40 -2.84 -13.59
C ASN A 31 15.04 -1.62 -12.92
N ALA A 32 15.80 -0.83 -13.68
CA ALA A 32 16.43 0.39 -13.17
C ALA A 32 15.44 1.47 -12.72
N ASN A 33 14.15 1.34 -13.07
CA ASN A 33 13.07 2.24 -12.68
C ASN A 33 12.15 1.59 -11.61
N TYR A 34 12.70 0.73 -10.75
CA TYR A 34 11.93 -0.03 -9.75
C TYR A 34 11.15 0.87 -8.76
N ASP A 35 11.50 2.14 -8.64
CA ASP A 35 10.93 3.14 -7.74
C ASP A 35 10.10 4.21 -8.48
N LYS A 36 9.80 4.01 -9.77
CA LYS A 36 9.06 4.95 -10.63
C LYS A 36 7.92 4.28 -11.36
N ILE A 37 6.89 5.08 -11.71
CA ILE A 37 5.76 4.62 -12.53
C ILE A 37 6.23 3.99 -13.86
N ASP A 38 7.33 4.49 -14.43
CA ASP A 38 7.91 3.97 -15.67
C ASP A 38 8.38 2.52 -15.56
N GLY A 39 8.69 2.04 -14.34
CA GLY A 39 9.02 0.65 -14.08
C GLY A 39 7.82 -0.30 -14.05
N ALA A 40 6.58 0.21 -14.13
CA ALA A 40 5.38 -0.60 -14.15
C ALA A 40 5.04 -1.15 -15.54
N TYR A 41 4.18 -2.16 -15.59
CA TYR A 41 3.66 -2.71 -16.84
C TYR A 41 2.83 -1.69 -17.63
N ASP A 42 2.81 -1.82 -18.96
CA ASP A 42 2.11 -0.87 -19.85
C ASP A 42 0.61 -0.74 -19.55
N TRP A 43 -0.05 -1.83 -19.15
CA TRP A 43 -1.46 -1.79 -18.77
C TRP A 43 -1.71 -0.88 -17.56
N ALA A 44 -0.81 -0.91 -16.59
CA ALA A 44 -0.90 -0.13 -15.36
C ALA A 44 -0.56 1.34 -15.62
N LYS A 45 0.51 1.60 -16.39
CA LYS A 45 0.86 2.96 -16.82
C LYS A 45 -0.29 3.61 -17.59
N LYS A 46 -0.90 2.86 -18.52
CA LYS A 46 -2.03 3.34 -19.30
C LYS A 46 -3.24 3.67 -18.41
N THR A 47 -3.68 2.73 -17.57
CA THR A 47 -4.89 2.96 -16.75
C THR A 47 -4.68 4.09 -15.74
N LEU A 48 -3.50 4.19 -15.12
CA LEU A 48 -3.18 5.31 -14.23
C LEU A 48 -3.19 6.65 -14.98
N ASN A 49 -2.68 6.68 -16.22
CA ASN A 49 -2.66 7.88 -17.04
C ASN A 49 -4.07 8.30 -17.51
N ASP A 50 -4.90 7.33 -17.91
CA ASP A 50 -6.29 7.57 -18.33
C ASP A 50 -7.10 8.26 -17.22
N HIS A 51 -6.81 7.92 -15.96
CA HIS A 51 -7.51 8.43 -14.77
C HIS A 51 -6.79 9.60 -14.06
N LYS A 52 -5.74 10.18 -14.65
CA LYS A 52 -4.98 11.30 -14.04
C LYS A 52 -5.84 12.54 -13.78
N LYS A 53 -6.93 12.74 -14.53
CA LYS A 53 -7.80 13.94 -14.45
C LYS A 53 -9.04 13.73 -13.57
N ASP A 54 -9.23 12.54 -13.04
CA ASP A 54 -10.39 12.24 -12.19
C ASP A 54 -10.37 13.11 -10.93
N LYS A 55 -11.55 13.52 -10.45
CA LYS A 55 -11.62 14.28 -9.21
C LYS A 55 -11.36 13.36 -8.03
N ARG A 56 -10.36 13.68 -7.20
CA ARG A 56 -10.10 12.96 -5.95
C ARG A 56 -11.04 13.49 -4.88
N THR A 57 -11.66 12.60 -4.11
CA THR A 57 -12.56 12.98 -3.01
C THR A 57 -11.81 13.69 -1.89
N HIS A 58 -10.56 13.29 -1.65
CA HIS A 58 -9.65 13.87 -0.67
C HIS A 58 -8.27 14.04 -1.29
N VAL A 59 -7.55 15.07 -0.87
CA VAL A 59 -6.14 15.27 -1.22
C VAL A 59 -5.40 15.65 0.05
N TYR A 60 -4.49 14.80 0.51
CA TYR A 60 -3.67 15.03 1.69
C TYR A 60 -2.24 15.37 1.29
N SER A 61 -1.64 16.30 2.02
CA SER A 61 -0.20 16.53 1.96
C SER A 61 0.58 15.38 2.58
N CYS A 62 1.86 15.25 2.21
CA CYS A 62 2.78 14.31 2.84
C CYS A 62 2.78 14.44 4.37
N LYS A 63 2.71 15.68 4.90
CA LYS A 63 2.71 15.94 6.34
C LYS A 63 1.42 15.46 7.03
N GLU A 64 0.26 15.65 6.41
CA GLU A 64 -1.01 15.14 6.94
C GLU A 64 -1.03 13.61 6.97
N LEU A 65 -0.51 12.97 5.93
CA LEU A 65 -0.35 11.51 5.89
C LEU A 65 0.66 11.04 6.95
N GLU A 66 1.84 11.66 7.06
CA GLU A 66 2.85 11.34 8.08
C GLU A 66 2.29 11.45 9.51
N ASP A 67 1.50 12.49 9.78
CA ASP A 67 0.88 12.76 11.08
C ASP A 67 -0.37 11.91 11.38
N SER A 68 -0.78 11.01 10.48
CA SER A 68 -2.01 10.21 10.63
C SER A 68 -3.27 11.08 10.75
N LYS A 69 -3.38 12.13 9.92
CA LYS A 69 -4.47 13.12 9.95
C LYS A 69 -5.39 13.02 8.74
N THR A 70 -5.91 11.83 8.48
CA THR A 70 -6.91 11.61 7.44
C THR A 70 -8.32 11.44 8.03
N HIS A 71 -9.32 11.43 7.16
CA HIS A 71 -10.69 11.04 7.50
C HIS A 71 -10.88 9.55 7.84
N ASP A 72 -9.87 8.70 7.65
CA ASP A 72 -9.97 7.25 7.82
C ASP A 72 -9.21 6.80 9.07
N ASP A 73 -9.95 6.37 10.09
CA ASP A 73 -9.39 5.94 11.37
C ASP A 73 -8.56 4.64 11.28
N LEU A 74 -8.87 3.75 10.34
CA LEU A 74 -8.09 2.53 10.07
C LEU A 74 -6.76 2.90 9.41
N TRP A 75 -6.78 3.78 8.41
CA TRP A 75 -5.56 4.27 7.77
C TRP A 75 -4.66 4.99 8.78
N ASN A 76 -5.24 5.88 9.58
CA ASN A 76 -4.52 6.59 10.64
C ASN A 76 -3.96 5.62 11.67
N SER A 77 -4.71 4.58 12.06
CA SER A 77 -4.24 3.55 12.99
C SER A 77 -3.09 2.73 12.41
N ALA A 78 -3.12 2.42 11.11
CA ALA A 78 -2.04 1.72 10.42
C ALA A 78 -0.77 2.58 10.36
N GLN A 79 -0.90 3.87 10.04
CA GLN A 79 0.22 4.82 10.07
C GLN A 79 0.80 4.98 11.49
N ILE A 80 -0.05 5.07 12.51
CA ILE A 80 0.40 5.10 13.92
C ILE A 80 1.14 3.81 14.30
N GLN A 81 0.65 2.64 13.87
CA GLN A 81 1.36 1.38 14.07
C GLN A 81 2.77 1.45 13.47
N LEU A 82 2.88 1.91 12.22
CA LEU A 82 4.17 2.05 11.55
C LEU A 82 5.13 2.95 12.33
N VAL A 83 4.68 4.15 12.73
CA VAL A 83 5.52 5.13 13.43
C VAL A 83 5.91 4.64 14.83
N LYS A 84 5.01 3.97 15.56
CA LYS A 84 5.26 3.53 16.94
C LYS A 84 6.06 2.23 17.03
N GLU A 85 5.77 1.25 16.17
CA GLU A 85 6.36 -0.09 16.24
C GLU A 85 7.46 -0.31 15.21
N GLY A 86 7.61 0.58 14.22
CA GLY A 86 8.51 0.39 13.09
C GLY A 86 8.10 -0.73 12.15
N LYS A 87 6.91 -1.34 12.34
CA LYS A 87 6.47 -2.50 11.56
C LYS A 87 4.95 -2.54 11.42
N MET A 88 4.45 -2.02 10.31
CA MET A 88 3.04 -2.14 9.96
C MET A 88 2.70 -3.59 9.56
N HIS A 89 1.51 -4.07 9.97
CA HIS A 89 1.01 -5.39 9.57
C HIS A 89 0.89 -5.51 8.04
N GLY A 90 1.34 -6.63 7.46
CA GLY A 90 1.47 -6.79 6.00
C GLY A 90 0.16 -6.55 5.23
N PHE A 91 -0.96 -7.05 5.75
CA PHE A 91 -2.29 -6.77 5.17
C PHE A 91 -2.60 -5.26 5.11
N LEU A 92 -2.22 -4.51 6.15
CA LEU A 92 -2.48 -3.08 6.23
C LEU A 92 -1.53 -2.26 5.37
N ARG A 93 -0.31 -2.72 5.07
CA ARG A 93 0.58 -2.04 4.11
C ARG A 93 -0.08 -1.91 2.73
N MET A 94 -0.78 -2.96 2.30
CA MET A 94 -1.55 -2.93 1.04
C MET A 94 -2.69 -1.89 1.09
N TYR A 95 -3.48 -1.90 2.17
CA TYR A 95 -4.54 -0.91 2.37
C TYR A 95 -3.99 0.51 2.38
N TRP A 96 -2.95 0.71 3.16
CA TRP A 96 -2.29 1.99 3.41
C TRP A 96 -1.74 2.61 2.12
N ALA A 97 -0.97 1.88 1.33
CA ALA A 97 -0.38 2.39 0.09
C ALA A 97 -1.45 2.67 -0.98
N LYS A 98 -2.51 1.84 -1.05
CA LYS A 98 -3.64 2.07 -1.97
C LYS A 98 -4.42 3.34 -1.63
N LYS A 99 -4.59 3.65 -0.35
CA LYS A 99 -5.22 4.91 0.07
C LYS A 99 -4.36 6.13 -0.21
N ILE A 100 -3.03 6.01 -0.16
CA ILE A 100 -2.14 7.09 -0.62
C ILE A 100 -2.38 7.39 -2.11
N LEU A 101 -2.54 6.37 -2.96
CA LEU A 101 -2.92 6.58 -4.37
C LEU A 101 -4.29 7.28 -4.50
N GLU A 102 -5.27 6.89 -3.70
CA GLU A 102 -6.61 7.48 -3.75
C GLU A 102 -6.64 8.95 -3.32
N TRP A 103 -5.77 9.35 -2.39
CA TRP A 103 -5.84 10.64 -1.70
C TRP A 103 -4.65 11.55 -1.95
N THR A 104 -3.97 11.40 -3.08
CA THR A 104 -2.90 12.29 -3.52
C THR A 104 -3.14 12.78 -4.95
N PRO A 105 -2.53 13.90 -5.37
CA PRO A 105 -2.83 14.53 -6.66
C PRO A 105 -2.50 13.65 -7.88
N SER A 106 -1.50 12.78 -7.79
CA SER A 106 -1.09 11.92 -8.89
C SER A 106 -0.46 10.60 -8.42
N PRO A 107 -0.40 9.58 -9.27
CA PRO A 107 0.27 8.31 -8.96
C PRO A 107 1.76 8.49 -8.63
N GLU A 108 2.45 9.42 -9.30
CA GLU A 108 3.85 9.74 -9.04
C GLU A 108 4.03 10.29 -7.62
N GLU A 109 3.15 11.23 -7.21
CA GLU A 109 3.17 11.78 -5.86
C GLU A 109 2.79 10.73 -4.81
N ALA A 110 1.83 9.86 -5.13
CA ALA A 110 1.44 8.74 -4.29
C ALA A 110 2.63 7.81 -4.01
N LEU A 111 3.34 7.41 -5.06
CA LEU A 111 4.49 6.52 -4.97
C LEU A 111 5.62 7.17 -4.18
N ARG A 112 5.92 8.44 -4.47
CA ARG A 112 6.94 9.22 -3.74
C ARG A 112 6.64 9.27 -2.23
N ILE A 113 5.40 9.54 -1.84
CA ILE A 113 5.00 9.61 -0.43
C ILE A 113 5.03 8.22 0.21
N ALA A 114 4.52 7.19 -0.45
CA ALA A 114 4.52 5.83 0.07
C ALA A 114 5.95 5.30 0.32
N LEU A 115 6.86 5.52 -0.64
CA LEU A 115 8.27 5.15 -0.48
C LEU A 115 8.93 5.95 0.66
N TYR A 116 8.73 7.27 0.70
CA TYR A 116 9.28 8.11 1.77
C TYR A 116 8.84 7.65 3.16
N LEU A 117 7.54 7.42 3.36
CA LEU A 117 7.00 7.00 4.66
C LEU A 117 7.44 5.58 5.02
N ASN A 118 7.47 4.66 4.06
CA ASN A 118 7.97 3.30 4.30
C ASN A 118 9.44 3.34 4.74
N ASP A 119 10.29 4.03 3.98
CA ASP A 119 11.74 4.03 4.21
C ASP A 119 12.16 4.80 5.46
N ARG A 120 11.34 5.78 5.87
CA ARG A 120 11.56 6.58 7.07
C ARG A 120 11.23 5.83 8.36
N PHE A 121 10.17 5.03 8.37
CA PHE A 121 9.63 4.45 9.61
C PHE A 121 9.71 2.94 9.69
N SER A 122 9.68 2.21 8.56
CA SER A 122 9.76 0.75 8.58
C SER A 122 11.17 0.31 8.95
N ILE A 123 11.31 -0.52 9.98
CA ILE A 123 12.58 -1.18 10.33
C ILE A 123 13.06 -2.12 9.21
N ASP A 124 12.13 -2.63 8.41
CA ASP A 124 12.34 -3.44 7.20
C ASP A 124 12.17 -2.61 5.90
N GLY A 125 12.28 -1.28 5.98
CA GLY A 125 12.25 -0.38 4.82
C GLY A 125 13.62 -0.22 4.14
N ARG A 126 13.69 0.58 3.06
CA ARG A 126 14.87 0.74 2.19
C ARG A 126 15.37 -0.61 1.66
N ASP A 127 14.41 -1.44 1.28
CA ASP A 127 14.58 -2.84 0.89
C ASP A 127 13.78 -3.11 -0.40
N PRO A 128 14.24 -4.02 -1.29
CA PRO A 128 13.50 -4.40 -2.49
C PRO A 128 12.03 -4.73 -2.22
N ASN A 129 11.71 -5.40 -1.10
CA ASN A 129 10.31 -5.69 -0.72
C ASN A 129 9.51 -4.42 -0.43
N GLY A 130 10.13 -3.38 0.09
CA GLY A 130 9.50 -2.08 0.31
C GLY A 130 9.12 -1.39 -1.00
N PHE A 131 10.06 -1.33 -1.95
CA PHE A 131 9.82 -0.79 -3.29
C PHE A 131 8.74 -1.58 -4.02
N VAL A 132 8.87 -2.90 -4.06
CA VAL A 132 7.93 -3.78 -4.75
C VAL A 132 6.56 -3.79 -4.08
N GLY A 133 6.49 -3.70 -2.76
CA GLY A 133 5.22 -3.57 -2.04
C GLY A 133 4.46 -2.28 -2.39
N CYS A 134 5.17 -1.16 -2.49
CA CYS A 134 4.58 0.11 -2.93
C CYS A 134 4.17 0.06 -4.40
N MET A 135 5.03 -0.45 -5.28
CA MET A 135 4.75 -0.62 -6.70
C MET A 135 3.61 -1.61 -6.97
N TRP A 136 3.49 -2.69 -6.20
CA TRP A 136 2.37 -3.63 -6.30
C TRP A 136 1.06 -2.93 -5.92
N SER A 137 1.12 -2.13 -4.85
CA SER A 137 -0.06 -1.43 -4.31
C SER A 137 -0.58 -0.33 -5.23
N ILE A 138 0.34 0.47 -5.77
CA ILE A 138 0.04 1.72 -6.52
C ILE A 138 0.06 1.48 -8.02
N CYS A 139 0.98 0.65 -8.51
CA CYS A 139 1.28 0.46 -9.93
C CYS A 139 0.96 -0.96 -10.44
N GLY A 140 0.43 -1.85 -9.58
CA GLY A 140 -0.04 -3.18 -10.00
C GLY A 140 1.05 -4.12 -10.53
N ILE A 141 2.33 -3.91 -10.21
CA ILE A 141 3.37 -4.89 -10.57
C ILE A 141 3.07 -6.22 -9.88
N HIS A 142 3.32 -7.34 -10.56
CA HIS A 142 2.97 -8.69 -10.09
C HIS A 142 1.49 -8.89 -9.67
N ASP A 143 0.59 -8.02 -10.15
CA ASP A 143 -0.87 -8.16 -10.05
C ASP A 143 -1.49 -8.14 -11.46
N GLN A 144 -2.77 -8.48 -11.51
CA GLN A 144 -3.59 -8.38 -12.72
C GLN A 144 -4.43 -7.08 -12.70
N GLY A 145 -5.02 -6.74 -13.84
CA GLY A 145 -6.02 -5.68 -13.93
C GLY A 145 -7.35 -6.10 -13.27
N TRP A 146 -7.99 -5.16 -12.60
CA TRP A 146 -9.29 -5.31 -11.93
C TRP A 146 -10.37 -4.47 -12.59
N ARG A 147 -11.62 -4.57 -12.08
CA ARG A 147 -12.72 -3.72 -12.52
C ARG A 147 -12.33 -2.25 -12.39
N GLU A 148 -12.49 -1.53 -13.50
CA GLU A 148 -12.13 -0.12 -13.64
C GLU A 148 -12.95 0.78 -12.70
N ARG A 149 -12.29 1.79 -12.12
CA ARG A 149 -12.84 2.75 -11.16
C ARG A 149 -12.18 4.10 -11.35
N GLU A 150 -12.88 5.17 -10.97
CA GLU A 150 -12.28 6.49 -10.88
C GLU A 150 -11.04 6.47 -9.99
N VAL A 151 -10.05 7.29 -10.33
CA VAL A 151 -8.73 7.43 -9.71
C VAL A 151 -7.82 6.21 -9.87
N PHE A 152 -8.29 5.01 -9.55
CA PHE A 152 -7.49 3.78 -9.61
C PHE A 152 -7.34 3.21 -11.02
N GLY A 153 -8.27 3.52 -11.92
CA GLY A 153 -8.46 2.75 -13.13
C GLY A 153 -8.62 1.27 -12.79
N LYS A 154 -7.75 0.43 -13.35
CA LYS A 154 -7.75 -1.03 -13.16
C LYS A 154 -6.81 -1.52 -12.05
N ILE A 155 -6.19 -0.63 -11.27
CA ILE A 155 -5.41 -1.04 -10.10
C ILE A 155 -6.33 -1.65 -9.05
N ARG A 156 -5.88 -2.73 -8.40
CA ARG A 156 -6.68 -3.42 -7.37
C ARG A 156 -7.10 -2.44 -6.27
N PHE A 157 -8.41 -2.33 -6.05
CA PHE A 157 -8.98 -1.46 -5.03
C PHE A 157 -9.14 -2.16 -3.68
N MET A 158 -8.93 -1.42 -2.59
CA MET A 158 -9.27 -1.82 -1.22
C MET A 158 -10.04 -0.70 -0.52
N ASN A 159 -11.09 -1.05 0.22
CA ASN A 159 -11.88 -0.10 1.00
C ASN A 159 -12.08 -0.56 2.44
N TYR A 160 -12.50 0.41 3.25
CA TYR A 160 -12.73 0.28 4.67
C TYR A 160 -13.72 -0.86 5.00
N ASP A 161 -14.88 -0.88 4.34
CA ASP A 161 -15.88 -1.94 4.56
C ASP A 161 -15.37 -3.33 4.12
N GLY A 162 -14.48 -3.39 3.14
CA GLY A 162 -13.77 -4.60 2.76
C GLY A 162 -12.85 -5.12 3.85
N CYS A 163 -12.23 -4.23 4.61
CA CYS A 163 -11.40 -4.59 5.78
C CYS A 163 -12.26 -5.09 6.94
N LYS A 164 -13.39 -4.43 7.23
CA LYS A 164 -14.36 -4.87 8.26
C LYS A 164 -14.85 -6.30 8.07
N ARG A 165 -14.98 -6.77 6.82
CA ARG A 165 -15.37 -8.15 6.51
C ARG A 165 -14.27 -9.18 6.72
N LYS A 166 -13.01 -8.74 6.91
CA LYS A 166 -11.83 -9.62 7.00
C LYS A 166 -11.24 -9.70 8.41
N PHE A 167 -11.34 -8.64 9.20
CA PHE A 167 -10.86 -8.63 10.59
C PHE A 167 -11.60 -7.55 11.41
N ASP A 168 -11.41 -7.60 12.73
CA ASP A 168 -11.98 -6.62 13.65
C ASP A 168 -11.25 -5.27 13.56
N VAL A 169 -11.76 -4.40 12.69
CA VAL A 169 -11.27 -3.03 12.50
C VAL A 169 -11.43 -2.21 13.78
N ALA A 170 -12.51 -2.37 14.54
CA ALA A 170 -12.77 -1.59 15.74
C ALA A 170 -11.73 -1.91 16.83
N ALA A 171 -11.40 -3.19 17.03
CA ALA A 171 -10.35 -3.60 17.94
C ALA A 171 -8.97 -3.07 17.51
N PHE A 172 -8.66 -3.09 16.20
CA PHE A 172 -7.40 -2.54 15.69
C PHE A 172 -7.31 -1.02 15.91
N VAL A 173 -8.39 -0.28 15.61
CA VAL A 173 -8.46 1.16 15.83
C VAL A 173 -8.38 1.50 17.32
N ALA A 174 -9.06 0.75 18.20
CA ALA A 174 -8.97 0.93 19.65
C ALA A 174 -7.54 0.72 20.17
N ARG A 175 -6.79 -0.23 19.59
CA ARG A 175 -5.40 -0.51 19.97
C ARG A 175 -4.44 0.63 19.62
N TYR A 176 -4.57 1.22 18.43
CA TYR A 176 -3.61 2.24 17.95
C TYR A 176 -4.09 3.68 18.11
N GLY A 177 -5.40 3.90 18.25
CA GLY A 177 -6.00 5.19 18.55
C GLY A 177 -6.11 6.15 17.37
N GLY A 178 -6.21 5.65 16.14
CA GLY A 178 -6.48 6.49 14.97
C GLY A 178 -7.79 7.25 15.12
N LYS A 179 -7.73 8.58 14.95
CA LYS A 179 -8.92 9.46 15.02
C LYS A 179 -9.35 9.85 13.62
N VAL A 180 -10.63 10.18 13.44
CA VAL A 180 -11.12 10.76 12.19
C VAL A 180 -10.86 12.27 12.19
N TYR A 181 -10.19 12.76 11.15
CA TYR A 181 -9.98 14.18 10.93
C TYR A 181 -10.80 14.67 9.73
N LYS A 182 -11.31 15.89 9.81
CA LYS A 182 -11.93 16.51 8.64
C LYS A 182 -10.85 16.81 7.61
N ALA A 183 -11.05 16.38 6.37
CA ALA A 183 -10.15 16.76 5.29
C ALA A 183 -10.09 18.29 5.18
N SER A 184 -8.87 18.82 5.09
CA SER A 184 -8.59 20.22 4.83
C SER A 184 -9.36 20.64 3.57
N ARG A 185 -10.18 21.69 3.64
CA ARG A 185 -10.85 22.25 2.46
C ARG A 185 -9.76 22.87 1.58
N THR A 186 -9.42 22.22 0.48
CA THR A 186 -8.73 22.85 -0.67
C THR A 186 -9.72 23.68 -1.46
#